data_AF-A0A4U0H6D1-F1
#
_entry.id   AF-A0A4U0H6D1-F1
#
_cell.length_a   1.000
_cell.length_b   1.000
_cell.length_c   1.000
_cell.angle_alpha   90.00
_cell.angle_beta   90.00
_cell.angle_gamma   90.00
#
_symmetry.space_group_name_H-M   'P 1'
#
loop_
_entity.id
_entity.type
_entity.pdbx_description
1 polymer ?
#
loop_
_entity_poly.entity_id
_entity_poly.type
_entity_poly.pdbx_seq_one_letter_code
_entity_poly.pdbx_strand_id
1 'polypeptide(L)'
;MGTVEIDESGDSKQPTEETSDFPLASSQTSGEHGPRGRGGVLTSKQENDPSGNGTETAKTFDGVESNLAAIELEWQAEWLRLQAKQHRLQMRIAYELAADAQLQLMHVTGLGWFEYDGARWIVDTGDKAARNAVMATIRRLAADAISDKDLLGDLVKSQTASGARGVLELTASMPGIAVKASELDADPYMLNTPTGTLNLKTFELRPHNPVDRLTKITRGAYDKSAGCDKWETFLERVLPDAEVRAYVQRFSGLSLVGRQLEHILVILTGTGRNGKGVTYESIGYALGDYTHFAPSTLFEQTKANANGASPALFDLRGARFVALSETEKTARIASALLKSLTGGDPVTARKLYGDPITFLASWLILLVTNHLPTLPANDPAVMERVRVVPFDVYIPDHERDRQLTVKLEEEADGILTWAVQGLADYWEHGLNEPDAVKVATNDYAAAQDNVSRFIEAICTETPANGGSTTKELHDAYTEWSIADGIFREHRLGRTDFGRALDKLGFNAVKKSRGMVREGLEVEAAGGVVVITSPTAPDSAPSAPARPTSTSPATSSGAVPVAAPTQDPSMWDGWEAEPTDQTWVG
;
A
#
# COMPACT_ATOMS: atom_id res chain seq x y z
N MET A 1 6.94 29.48 -50.00
CA MET A 1 8.37 29.57 -50.41
C MET A 1 9.16 28.65 -49.51
N GLY A 2 10.24 28.03 -50.00
CA GLY A 2 11.12 27.18 -49.19
C GLY A 2 10.68 25.72 -49.08
N THR A 3 11.02 24.92 -50.08
CA THR A 3 11.34 23.49 -49.91
C THR A 3 12.81 23.33 -49.50
N VAL A 4 13.16 22.11 -49.06
CA VAL A 4 14.46 21.43 -48.93
C VAL A 4 14.30 20.52 -47.70
N GLU A 5 14.03 19.22 -47.85
CA GLU A 5 14.96 18.16 -48.30
C GLU A 5 16.09 17.92 -47.29
N ILE A 6 16.19 16.67 -46.82
CA ILE A 6 17.24 16.14 -45.96
C ILE A 6 17.79 14.93 -46.70
N ASP A 7 19.10 14.90 -46.94
CA ASP A 7 19.77 13.79 -47.60
C ASP A 7 21.15 13.52 -46.94
N GLU A 8 21.75 12.38 -47.28
CA GLU A 8 22.76 11.67 -46.51
C GLU A 8 24.16 12.32 -46.44
N SER A 9 24.93 11.99 -45.37
CA SER A 9 26.17 11.17 -45.46
C SER A 9 27.20 11.44 -44.35
N GLY A 10 28.04 10.43 -44.07
CA GLY A 10 29.30 10.57 -43.33
C GLY A 10 29.23 10.40 -41.80
N ASP A 11 30.03 9.59 -41.09
CA ASP A 11 30.75 8.31 -41.26
C ASP A 11 31.53 8.12 -39.92
N SER A 12 31.90 6.87 -39.63
CA SER A 12 32.64 6.29 -38.51
C SER A 12 33.50 7.17 -37.57
N LYS A 13 33.35 6.92 -36.25
CA LYS A 13 34.45 6.51 -35.34
C LYS A 13 33.96 5.95 -34.00
N GLN A 14 34.66 4.91 -33.52
CA GLN A 14 34.57 4.42 -32.13
C GLN A 14 35.66 5.06 -31.25
N PRO A 15 35.42 5.13 -29.94
CA PRO A 15 36.36 4.65 -28.92
C PRO A 15 35.70 3.50 -28.12
N THR A 16 36.23 2.27 -28.11
CA THR A 16 37.37 1.77 -27.30
C THR A 16 37.13 1.88 -25.78
N GLU A 17 37.16 0.71 -25.12
CA GLU A 17 36.98 0.53 -23.68
C GLU A 17 38.22 0.97 -22.89
N GLU A 18 38.02 1.52 -21.69
CA GLU A 18 39.03 1.52 -20.63
C GLU A 18 38.40 0.99 -19.33
N THR A 19 38.85 -0.19 -18.89
CA THR A 19 38.53 -0.79 -17.59
C THR A 19 39.52 -0.31 -16.53
N SER A 20 39.03 0.12 -15.36
CA SER A 20 39.85 0.55 -14.23
C SER A 20 39.76 -0.42 -13.04
N ASP A 21 40.68 -1.39 -13.01
CA ASP A 21 40.89 -2.27 -11.85
C ASP A 21 41.48 -1.50 -10.66
N PHE A 22 40.95 -1.75 -9.47
CA PHE A 22 41.55 -1.31 -8.19
C PHE A 22 42.30 -2.48 -7.53
N PRO A 23 43.62 -2.40 -7.33
CA PRO A 23 44.41 -3.52 -6.80
C PRO A 23 44.29 -3.65 -5.28
N LEU A 24 44.02 -4.87 -4.80
CA LEU A 24 44.16 -5.27 -3.41
C LEU A 24 45.64 -5.39 -3.03
N ALA A 25 46.12 -4.52 -2.15
CA ALA A 25 47.46 -4.61 -1.58
C ALA A 25 47.45 -5.45 -0.29
N SER A 26 48.09 -6.61 -0.32
CA SER A 26 48.38 -7.43 0.87
C SER A 26 49.77 -7.12 1.43
N SER A 27 49.96 -7.28 2.73
CA SER A 27 51.28 -7.21 3.35
C SER A 27 51.43 -8.25 4.47
N GLN A 28 52.51 -9.02 4.39
CA GLN A 28 53.05 -9.82 5.48
C GLN A 28 54.55 -9.52 5.58
N THR A 29 55.02 -9.22 6.78
CA THR A 29 56.41 -9.50 7.17
C THR A 29 56.56 -9.60 8.69
N SER A 30 57.30 -10.63 9.09
CA SER A 30 58.18 -10.78 10.25
C SER A 30 58.63 -9.46 10.93
N GLY A 31 58.78 -9.34 12.26
CA GLY A 31 58.57 -10.30 13.37
C GLY A 31 59.87 -10.75 14.05
N GLU A 32 60.04 -10.46 15.36
CA GLU A 32 61.13 -11.03 16.19
C GLU A 32 60.87 -10.99 17.72
N HIS A 33 61.47 -11.96 18.43
CA HIS A 33 61.87 -12.03 19.86
C HIS A 33 60.85 -11.80 21.02
N GLY A 34 60.73 -12.83 21.90
CA GLY A 34 60.32 -12.68 23.32
C GLY A 34 61.54 -12.50 24.26
N PRO A 35 61.44 -12.68 25.61
CA PRO A 35 61.06 -13.99 26.18
C PRO A 35 60.38 -14.05 27.59
N ARG A 36 59.75 -15.20 27.88
CA ARG A 36 59.64 -15.91 29.19
C ARG A 36 59.11 -15.18 30.45
N GLY A 37 57.98 -15.69 30.99
CA GLY A 37 57.58 -15.52 32.41
C GLY A 37 56.71 -16.69 32.91
N ARG A 38 57.08 -17.32 34.04
CA ARG A 38 56.26 -18.34 34.77
C ARG A 38 55.05 -17.61 35.40
N GLY A 39 53.85 -18.16 35.58
CA GLY A 39 53.39 -19.49 36.02
C GLY A 39 52.33 -19.24 37.13
N GLY A 40 51.44 -20.14 37.53
CA GLY A 40 51.15 -21.52 37.14
C GLY A 40 49.76 -21.93 37.65
N VAL A 41 49.41 -23.22 37.57
CA VAL A 41 48.06 -23.73 37.91
C VAL A 41 47.94 -24.02 39.41
N LEU A 42 46.81 -23.63 40.01
CA LEU A 42 46.31 -24.19 41.27
C LEU A 42 44.83 -24.57 41.10
N THR A 43 44.46 -25.75 41.57
CA THR A 43 43.14 -26.37 41.43
C THR A 43 42.45 -26.51 42.77
N SER A 44 41.13 -26.30 42.80
CA SER A 44 40.27 -26.81 43.87
C SER A 44 38.89 -27.18 43.35
N LYS A 45 38.48 -28.43 43.60
CA LYS A 45 37.08 -28.86 43.68
C LYS A 45 36.44 -28.19 44.92
N GLN A 46 35.13 -28.22 45.21
CA GLN A 46 33.94 -28.96 44.76
C GLN A 46 32.76 -27.92 44.84
N GLU A 47 31.46 -28.16 44.62
CA GLU A 47 30.57 -29.33 44.57
C GLU A 47 29.27 -28.93 43.80
N ASN A 48 28.37 -29.87 43.49
CA ASN A 48 27.03 -29.56 42.96
C ASN A 48 25.96 -29.70 44.07
N ASP A 49 24.99 -28.79 44.13
CA ASP A 49 23.55 -29.15 44.19
C ASP A 49 22.64 -27.96 43.79
N PRO A 50 21.43 -28.15 43.23
CA PRO A 50 20.65 -27.07 42.62
C PRO A 50 19.33 -26.71 43.35
N SER A 51 19.26 -25.51 43.96
CA SER A 51 17.98 -24.84 44.25
C SER A 51 18.14 -23.34 44.52
N GLY A 52 17.41 -22.48 43.81
CA GLY A 52 17.40 -21.04 44.08
C GLY A 52 16.65 -20.23 43.03
N ASN A 53 15.40 -19.86 43.30
CA ASN A 53 14.68 -18.88 42.48
C ASN A 53 15.37 -17.51 42.61
N GLY A 54 15.72 -16.92 41.48
CA GLY A 54 16.54 -15.70 41.42
C GLY A 54 16.45 -14.97 40.08
N THR A 55 15.27 -14.95 39.46
CA THR A 55 14.99 -14.08 38.31
C THR A 55 14.92 -12.63 38.75
N GLU A 56 16.08 -12.00 38.95
CA GLU A 56 16.15 -10.53 38.97
C GLU A 56 15.64 -9.99 37.65
N THR A 57 14.56 -9.21 37.72
CA THR A 57 13.93 -8.64 36.54
C THR A 57 14.81 -7.59 35.92
N ALA A 58 15.08 -7.71 34.61
CA ALA A 58 15.78 -6.72 33.83
C ALA A 58 14.94 -5.45 33.72
N LYS A 59 15.13 -4.52 34.66
CA LYS A 59 14.38 -3.25 34.72
C LYS A 59 14.87 -2.28 33.64
N THR A 60 14.08 -2.17 32.57
CA THR A 60 13.82 -0.93 31.80
C THR A 60 15.05 -0.06 31.48
N PHE A 61 15.64 -0.24 30.29
CA PHE A 61 16.69 0.65 29.77
C PHE A 61 16.12 1.98 29.21
N ASP A 62 14.84 2.00 28.84
CA ASP A 62 14.10 3.11 28.22
C ASP A 62 14.26 4.45 28.97
N GLY A 63 14.35 4.39 30.31
CA GLY A 63 14.55 5.57 31.17
C GLY A 63 15.93 6.21 31.08
N VAL A 64 16.90 5.56 30.43
CA VAL A 64 18.24 6.11 30.17
C VAL A 64 18.29 6.74 28.78
N GLU A 65 17.79 6.05 27.76
CA GLU A 65 17.79 6.54 26.36
C GLU A 65 16.91 7.78 26.20
N SER A 66 15.75 7.83 26.85
CA SER A 66 14.86 9.00 26.87
C SER A 66 15.52 10.24 27.52
N ASN A 67 16.29 10.07 28.59
CA ASN A 67 17.05 11.15 29.21
C ASN A 67 18.21 11.61 28.31
N LEU A 68 18.92 10.69 27.65
CA LEU A 68 20.00 11.04 26.72
C LEU A 68 19.47 11.84 25.53
N ALA A 69 18.37 11.41 24.91
CA ALA A 69 17.74 12.12 23.80
C ALA A 69 17.27 13.54 24.22
N ALA A 70 16.71 13.70 25.42
CA ALA A 70 16.35 15.01 25.96
C ALA A 70 17.57 15.93 26.12
N ILE A 71 18.67 15.41 26.69
CA ILE A 71 19.93 16.16 26.87
C ILE A 71 20.54 16.56 25.51
N GLU A 72 20.52 15.68 24.51
CA GLU A 72 21.00 16.01 23.15
C GLU A 72 20.17 17.11 22.49
N LEU A 73 18.84 17.10 22.66
CA LEU A 73 17.94 18.11 22.12
C LEU A 73 18.11 19.48 22.80
N GLU A 74 18.24 19.51 24.13
CA GLU A 74 18.54 20.74 24.88
C GLU A 74 19.89 21.33 24.45
N TRP A 75 20.93 20.50 24.38
CA TRP A 75 22.26 20.92 23.91
C TRP A 75 22.24 21.43 22.47
N GLN A 76 21.53 20.76 21.57
CA GLN A 76 21.34 21.21 20.19
C GLN A 76 20.59 22.53 20.13
N ALA A 77 19.58 22.75 20.98
CA ALA A 77 18.83 24.00 21.05
C ALA A 77 19.70 25.17 21.56
N GLU A 78 20.58 24.93 22.55
CA GLU A 78 21.56 25.92 22.98
C GLU A 78 22.59 26.20 21.88
N TRP A 79 23.13 25.16 21.24
CA TRP A 79 24.10 25.30 20.15
C TRP A 79 23.56 26.11 18.98
N LEU A 80 22.31 25.86 18.56
CA LEU A 80 21.63 26.63 17.50
C LEU A 80 21.49 28.12 17.89
N ARG A 81 21.08 28.44 19.13
CA ARG A 81 21.01 29.83 19.64
C ARG A 81 22.40 30.49 19.82
N LEU A 82 23.47 29.69 19.99
CA LEU A 82 24.85 30.19 19.95
C LEU A 82 25.35 30.46 18.52
N GLN A 83 24.88 29.71 17.51
CA GLN A 83 25.13 30.05 16.11
C GLN A 83 24.34 31.29 15.67
N ALA A 84 23.07 31.42 16.07
CA ALA A 84 22.23 32.56 15.71
C ALA A 84 22.89 33.93 15.97
N LYS A 85 23.55 34.07 17.14
CA LYS A 85 24.27 35.27 17.58
C LYS A 85 25.43 35.67 16.66
N GLN A 86 26.03 34.71 15.96
CA GLN A 86 27.11 34.93 14.99
C GLN A 86 26.60 35.34 13.60
N HIS A 87 25.31 35.11 13.32
CA HIS A 87 24.67 35.37 12.03
C HIS A 87 23.81 36.64 12.02
N ARG A 88 23.30 36.97 10.84
CA ARG A 88 22.49 38.15 10.53
C ARG A 88 21.32 37.79 9.61
N LEU A 89 20.40 38.74 9.45
CA LEU A 89 19.24 38.67 8.54
C LEU A 89 18.43 37.36 8.77
N GLN A 90 17.88 36.78 7.71
CA GLN A 90 17.06 35.55 7.78
C GLN A 90 17.82 34.37 8.41
N MET A 91 19.15 34.29 8.28
CA MET A 91 19.94 33.20 8.85
C MET A 91 19.96 33.24 10.38
N ARG A 92 20.05 34.42 11.00
CA ARG A 92 19.90 34.58 12.46
C ARG A 92 18.56 34.03 12.94
N ILE A 93 17.48 34.39 12.24
CA ILE A 93 16.11 33.98 12.60
C ILE A 93 15.87 32.48 12.33
N ALA A 94 16.51 31.91 11.30
CA ALA A 94 16.43 30.49 11.00
C ALA A 94 17.05 29.62 12.11
N TYR A 95 18.21 30.01 12.64
CA TYR A 95 18.83 29.31 13.78
C TYR A 95 17.98 29.41 15.06
N GLU A 96 17.40 30.58 15.35
CA GLU A 96 16.47 30.73 16.48
C GLU A 96 15.18 29.92 16.29
N LEU A 97 14.65 29.83 15.06
CA LEU A 97 13.47 29.00 14.74
C LEU A 97 13.78 27.51 14.86
N ALA A 98 14.93 27.05 14.33
CA ALA A 98 15.36 25.67 14.47
C ALA A 98 15.52 25.27 15.96
N ALA A 99 15.96 26.20 16.81
CA ALA A 99 16.07 25.98 18.25
C ALA A 99 14.72 26.00 18.99
N ASP A 100 13.73 26.73 18.47
CA ASP A 100 12.37 26.83 19.04
C ASP A 100 11.46 25.67 18.59
N ALA A 101 11.68 25.11 17.40
CA ALA A 101 10.74 24.21 16.73
C ALA A 101 11.14 22.72 16.71
N GLN A 102 12.22 22.33 17.40
CA GLN A 102 12.60 20.92 17.51
C GLN A 102 11.45 20.08 18.08
N LEU A 103 11.23 18.88 17.51
CA LEU A 103 10.10 18.00 17.85
C LEU A 103 8.69 18.61 17.68
N GLN A 104 8.57 19.78 17.03
CA GLN A 104 7.29 20.44 16.73
C GLN A 104 7.10 20.66 15.23
N LEU A 105 8.19 21.00 14.52
CA LEU A 105 8.27 21.04 13.07
C LEU A 105 9.43 20.18 12.57
N MET A 106 9.25 19.57 11.40
CA MET A 106 10.35 19.03 10.61
C MET A 106 10.14 19.37 9.13
N HIS A 107 11.25 19.42 8.37
CA HIS A 107 11.22 19.55 6.93
C HIS A 107 11.82 18.30 6.29
N VAL A 108 11.01 17.61 5.49
CA VAL A 108 11.38 16.34 4.88
C VAL A 108 11.73 16.54 3.41
N THR A 109 12.96 16.18 3.01
CA THR A 109 13.42 16.33 1.62
C THR A 109 12.50 15.58 0.64
N GLY A 110 11.98 16.29 -0.37
CA GLY A 110 11.04 15.75 -1.35
C GLY A 110 9.58 15.67 -0.89
N LEU A 111 9.28 16.01 0.37
CA LEU A 111 7.92 15.95 0.94
C LEU A 111 7.43 17.28 1.56
N GLY A 112 8.34 18.17 1.97
CA GLY A 112 8.01 19.49 2.52
C GLY A 112 7.90 19.52 4.06
N TRP A 113 7.17 20.50 4.58
CA TRP A 113 7.00 20.71 6.03
C TRP A 113 5.98 19.77 6.67
N PHE A 114 6.27 19.37 7.91
CA PHE A 114 5.36 18.62 8.78
C PHE A 114 5.30 19.30 10.15
N GLU A 115 4.13 19.22 10.78
CA GLU A 115 3.91 19.58 12.19
C GLU A 115 3.56 18.33 13.02
N TYR A 116 3.91 18.32 14.30
CA TYR A 116 3.57 17.22 15.22
C TYR A 116 2.24 17.51 15.92
N ASP A 117 1.23 16.65 15.73
CA ASP A 117 -0.14 16.86 16.25
C ASP A 117 -0.33 16.40 17.71
N GLY A 118 0.73 15.89 18.35
CA GLY A 118 0.72 15.29 19.68
C GLY A 118 0.80 13.76 19.66
N ALA A 119 0.47 13.12 18.53
CA ALA A 119 0.51 11.67 18.35
C ALA A 119 1.31 11.23 17.11
N ARG A 120 1.32 12.02 16.04
CA ARG A 120 1.98 11.75 14.76
C ARG A 120 2.46 13.05 14.10
N TRP A 121 3.21 12.90 13.02
CA TRP A 121 3.60 13.99 12.13
C TRP A 121 2.65 14.12 10.93
N ILE A 122 1.99 15.27 10.80
CA ILE A 122 1.07 15.58 9.70
C ILE A 122 1.69 16.61 8.74
N VAL A 123 1.29 16.57 7.46
CA VAL A 123 1.83 17.48 6.42
C VAL A 123 1.29 18.91 6.61
N ASP A 124 2.18 19.88 6.84
CA ASP A 124 1.83 21.29 6.99
C ASP A 124 1.40 21.87 5.64
N THR A 125 0.10 21.75 5.36
CA THR A 125 -0.47 21.98 4.03
C THR A 125 -0.43 23.46 3.66
N GLY A 126 0.62 23.83 2.94
CA GLY A 126 0.91 25.18 2.47
C GLY A 126 1.82 25.98 3.40
N ASP A 127 2.68 25.32 4.19
CA ASP A 127 3.65 25.88 5.16
C ASP A 127 3.00 26.85 6.19
N LYS A 128 1.81 26.54 6.68
CA LYS A 128 1.04 27.39 7.62
C LYS A 128 1.67 27.35 9.01
N ALA A 129 1.90 26.16 9.56
CA ALA A 129 2.51 25.97 10.87
C ALA A 129 3.94 26.52 10.88
N ALA A 130 4.72 26.22 9.84
CA ALA A 130 6.07 26.72 9.64
C ALA A 130 6.13 28.26 9.56
N ARG A 131 5.26 28.91 8.77
CA ARG A 131 5.20 30.39 8.72
C ARG A 131 4.67 31.02 10.01
N ASN A 132 3.76 30.35 10.71
CA ASN A 132 3.30 30.79 12.03
C ASN A 132 4.43 30.74 13.07
N ALA A 133 5.27 29.69 13.03
CA ALA A 133 6.44 29.55 13.90
C ALA A 133 7.50 30.63 13.60
N VAL A 134 7.80 30.95 12.33
CA VAL A 134 8.63 32.12 11.97
C VAL A 134 8.12 33.40 12.66
N MET A 135 6.81 33.64 12.59
CA MET A 135 6.19 34.82 13.21
C MET A 135 6.14 34.73 14.74
N ALA A 136 6.18 33.55 15.34
CA ALA A 136 6.30 33.36 16.79
C ALA A 136 7.72 33.68 17.28
N THR A 137 8.76 33.11 16.64
CA THR A 137 10.17 33.39 16.94
C THR A 137 10.49 34.89 16.74
N ILE A 138 9.97 35.52 15.69
CA ILE A 138 10.13 36.98 15.48
C ILE A 138 9.49 37.79 16.63
N ARG A 139 8.32 37.39 17.14
CA ARG A 139 7.67 38.06 18.29
C ARG A 139 8.46 37.84 19.59
N ARG A 140 8.99 36.63 19.82
CA ARG A 140 9.84 36.31 20.99
C ARG A 140 11.07 37.23 21.04
N LEU A 141 11.76 37.37 19.92
CA LEU A 141 12.98 38.18 19.78
C LEU A 141 12.74 39.71 19.76
N ALA A 142 11.48 40.16 19.68
CA ALA A 142 11.16 41.58 19.56
C ALA A 142 11.52 42.40 20.82
N ALA A 143 11.61 41.78 21.99
CA ALA A 143 12.04 42.43 23.22
C ALA A 143 13.56 42.73 23.20
N ASP A 144 14.37 41.74 22.83
CA ASP A 144 15.84 41.88 22.73
C ASP A 144 16.26 42.90 21.66
N ALA A 145 15.45 43.03 20.61
CA ALA A 145 15.63 43.99 19.52
C ALA A 145 15.48 45.48 19.94
N ILE A 146 14.97 45.75 21.16
CA ILE A 146 14.93 47.11 21.71
C ILE A 146 16.35 47.61 22.02
N SER A 147 17.24 46.72 22.44
CA SER A 147 18.65 47.01 22.72
C SER A 147 19.57 46.66 21.54
N ASP A 148 19.29 45.60 20.78
CA ASP A 148 20.05 45.24 19.57
C ASP A 148 19.41 45.82 18.28
N LYS A 149 19.97 46.94 17.80
CA LYS A 149 19.62 47.57 16.50
C LYS A 149 19.83 46.64 15.30
N ASP A 150 20.79 45.73 15.38
CA ASP A 150 21.11 44.81 14.31
C ASP A 150 20.09 43.66 14.26
N LEU A 151 19.68 43.13 15.42
CA LEU A 151 18.51 42.23 15.52
C LEU A 151 17.23 42.91 15.02
N LEU A 152 16.98 44.17 15.39
CA LEU A 152 15.81 44.92 14.91
C LEU A 152 15.79 45.00 13.38
N GLY A 153 16.95 45.30 12.76
CA GLY A 153 17.10 45.31 11.31
C GLY A 153 16.89 43.94 10.65
N ASP A 154 17.21 42.85 11.36
CA ASP A 154 17.04 41.47 10.89
C ASP A 154 15.57 41.01 11.01
N LEU A 155 14.89 41.35 12.12
CA LEU A 155 13.47 41.07 12.35
C LEU A 155 12.57 41.81 11.37
N VAL A 156 12.81 43.10 11.11
CA VAL A 156 12.00 43.89 10.17
C VAL A 156 12.06 43.33 8.75
N LYS A 157 13.24 42.88 8.30
CA LYS A 157 13.39 42.25 6.97
C LYS A 157 12.72 40.87 6.92
N SER A 158 12.79 40.11 8.01
CA SER A 158 12.25 38.74 8.09
C SER A 158 10.73 38.68 8.18
N GLN A 159 10.05 39.77 8.61
CA GLN A 159 8.58 39.88 8.63
C GLN A 159 7.93 40.02 7.24
N THR A 160 8.71 40.25 6.18
CA THR A 160 8.19 40.31 4.80
C THR A 160 7.89 38.90 4.27
N ALA A 161 6.98 38.77 3.29
CA ALA A 161 6.63 37.46 2.71
C ALA A 161 7.83 36.74 2.04
N SER A 162 8.78 37.49 1.47
CA SER A 162 10.06 36.96 0.98
C SER A 162 11.04 36.67 2.11
N GLY A 163 11.08 37.52 3.14
CA GLY A 163 11.88 37.30 4.34
C GLY A 163 11.53 36.01 5.07
N ALA A 164 10.24 35.80 5.38
CA ALA A 164 9.76 34.60 6.06
C ALA A 164 10.00 33.33 5.23
N ARG A 165 9.87 33.40 3.90
CA ARG A 165 10.25 32.29 3.00
C ARG A 165 11.74 31.96 3.12
N GLY A 166 12.62 32.97 3.08
CA GLY A 166 14.06 32.79 3.22
C GLY A 166 14.48 32.26 4.61
N VAL A 167 13.73 32.58 5.67
CA VAL A 167 13.91 31.95 6.99
C VAL A 167 13.61 30.45 6.89
N LEU A 168 12.46 30.05 6.32
CA LEU A 168 12.11 28.64 6.17
C LEU A 168 13.08 27.87 5.27
N GLU A 169 13.46 28.43 4.13
CA GLU A 169 14.40 27.82 3.18
C GLU A 169 15.76 27.49 3.82
N LEU A 170 16.25 28.35 4.72
CA LEU A 170 17.46 28.09 5.51
C LEU A 170 17.19 27.05 6.63
N THR A 171 16.10 27.23 7.39
CA THR A 171 15.73 26.34 8.52
C THR A 171 15.51 24.89 8.07
N ALA A 172 14.99 24.69 6.86
CA ALA A 172 14.73 23.39 6.21
C ALA A 172 15.97 22.48 6.04
N SER A 173 17.17 23.02 6.28
CA SER A 173 18.46 22.33 6.20
C SER A 173 19.18 22.16 7.55
N MET A 174 18.58 22.64 8.65
CA MET A 174 19.24 22.69 9.95
C MET A 174 19.07 21.39 10.77
N PRO A 175 20.03 21.07 11.67
CA PRO A 175 19.89 19.99 12.64
C PRO A 175 18.60 20.12 13.47
N GLY A 176 17.99 19.00 13.83
CA GLY A 176 16.71 18.96 14.54
C GLY A 176 15.47 19.23 13.68
N ILE A 177 15.63 19.79 12.47
CA ILE A 177 14.54 20.11 11.53
C ILE A 177 14.62 19.28 10.24
N ALA A 178 15.81 19.13 9.65
CA ALA A 178 15.99 18.42 8.38
C ALA A 178 15.91 16.89 8.56
N VAL A 179 15.04 16.23 7.79
CA VAL A 179 14.77 14.78 7.86
C VAL A 179 14.67 14.19 6.43
N LYS A 180 15.07 12.93 6.23
CA LYS A 180 14.89 12.22 4.94
C LYS A 180 13.57 11.47 4.90
N ALA A 181 12.98 11.30 3.71
CA ALA A 181 11.74 10.53 3.54
C ALA A 181 11.87 9.06 4.00
N SER A 182 13.08 8.50 4.05
CA SER A 182 13.39 7.15 4.56
C SER A 182 13.46 7.05 6.10
N GLU A 183 13.39 8.18 6.81
CA GLU A 183 13.38 8.26 8.27
C GLU A 183 11.96 8.43 8.84
N LEU A 184 10.95 8.48 7.96
CA LEU A 184 9.52 8.48 8.32
C LEU A 184 9.01 7.05 8.43
N ASP A 185 8.20 6.77 9.45
CA ASP A 185 7.57 5.45 9.67
C ASP A 185 8.59 4.27 9.69
N ALA A 186 9.83 4.54 10.10
CA ALA A 186 11.00 3.75 9.75
C ALA A 186 11.16 2.41 10.52
N ASP A 187 10.58 2.26 11.71
CA ASP A 187 10.47 0.94 12.36
C ASP A 187 9.16 0.25 11.95
N PRO A 188 9.21 -0.84 11.17
CA PRO A 188 8.01 -1.56 10.74
C PRO A 188 7.26 -2.25 11.89
N TYR A 189 7.85 -2.36 13.08
CA TYR A 189 7.24 -2.98 14.26
C TYR A 189 6.63 -1.98 15.25
N MET A 190 6.71 -0.68 14.98
CA MET A 190 5.98 0.34 15.74
C MET A 190 4.63 0.61 15.06
N LEU A 191 3.52 0.42 15.77
CA LEU A 191 2.17 0.75 15.31
C LEU A 191 1.63 1.92 16.15
N ASN A 192 1.27 3.02 15.51
CA ASN A 192 0.77 4.20 16.21
C ASN A 192 -0.75 4.09 16.40
N THR A 193 -1.25 4.32 17.62
CA THR A 193 -2.68 4.20 17.97
C THR A 193 -3.16 5.38 18.81
N PRO A 194 -4.46 5.73 18.89
CA PRO A 194 -4.95 6.83 19.71
C PRO A 194 -4.60 6.77 21.21
N THR A 195 -4.16 5.61 21.72
CA THR A 195 -3.73 5.42 23.12
C THR A 195 -2.19 5.37 23.28
N GLY A 196 -1.41 5.47 22.20
CA GLY A 196 0.05 5.46 22.22
C GLY A 196 0.69 4.67 21.08
N THR A 197 2.01 4.55 21.12
CA THR A 197 2.81 3.76 20.18
C THR A 197 2.95 2.32 20.70
N LEU A 198 2.37 1.35 19.99
CA LEU A 198 2.42 -0.08 20.31
C LEU A 198 3.65 -0.74 19.67
N ASN A 199 4.49 -1.38 20.49
CA ASN A 199 5.51 -2.30 19.99
C ASN A 199 4.88 -3.64 19.65
N LEU A 200 4.80 -3.94 18.35
CA LEU A 200 4.19 -5.18 17.88
C LEU A 200 4.92 -6.41 18.44
N LYS A 201 6.26 -6.40 18.51
CA LYS A 201 7.04 -7.57 18.99
C LYS A 201 6.83 -7.94 20.47
N THR A 202 6.38 -7.00 21.30
CA THR A 202 6.22 -7.22 22.76
C THR A 202 4.80 -6.98 23.28
N PHE A 203 3.92 -6.42 22.45
CA PHE A 203 2.58 -5.91 22.82
C PHE A 203 2.58 -4.86 23.94
N GLU A 204 3.70 -4.15 24.09
CA GLU A 204 3.85 -3.07 25.06
C GLU A 204 3.49 -1.74 24.40
N LEU A 205 2.52 -1.06 25.00
CA LEU A 205 2.05 0.25 24.60
C LEU A 205 2.84 1.30 25.39
N ARG A 206 3.51 2.22 24.69
CA ARG A 206 4.21 3.36 25.30
C ARG A 206 3.61 4.68 24.86
N PRO A 207 3.81 5.79 25.60
CA PRO A 207 3.43 7.12 25.14
C PRO A 207 4.04 7.43 23.77
N HIS A 208 3.34 8.26 22.99
CA HIS A 208 3.84 8.76 21.72
C HIS A 208 5.15 9.52 21.91
N ASN A 209 6.09 9.35 20.98
CA ASN A 209 7.34 10.10 20.95
C ASN A 209 7.53 10.71 19.54
N PRO A 210 7.65 12.04 19.39
CA PRO A 210 7.91 12.66 18.09
C PRO A 210 9.22 12.19 17.43
N VAL A 211 10.19 11.67 18.20
CA VAL A 211 11.41 11.04 17.66
C VAL A 211 11.11 9.81 16.80
N ASP A 212 9.98 9.13 17.03
CA ASP A 212 9.56 7.94 16.26
C ASP A 212 9.24 8.25 14.78
N ARG A 213 8.98 9.54 14.45
CA ARG A 213 8.70 10.05 13.09
C ARG A 213 7.57 9.29 12.34
N LEU A 214 6.59 8.79 13.10
CA LEU A 214 5.40 8.15 12.56
C LEU A 214 4.49 9.21 11.90
N THR A 215 4.13 9.01 10.63
CA THR A 215 3.22 9.91 9.86
C THR A 215 1.80 9.36 9.73
N LYS A 216 1.52 8.30 10.50
CA LYS A 216 0.32 7.46 10.44
C LYS A 216 -0.23 7.21 11.84
N ILE A 217 -1.53 6.94 11.95
CA ILE A 217 -2.18 6.42 13.16
C ILE A 217 -3.36 5.50 12.80
N THR A 218 -3.62 4.48 13.62
CA THR A 218 -4.86 3.70 13.56
C THR A 218 -6.05 4.55 14.01
N ARG A 219 -7.28 4.13 13.68
CA ARG A 219 -8.50 4.76 14.21
C ARG A 219 -8.99 4.07 15.47
N GLY A 220 -8.85 2.75 15.56
CA GLY A 220 -9.04 2.01 16.80
C GLY A 220 -7.89 2.25 17.77
N ALA A 221 -8.18 2.34 19.05
CA ALA A 221 -7.22 2.23 20.14
C ALA A 221 -6.77 0.76 20.34
N TYR A 222 -5.58 0.56 20.90
CA TYR A 222 -5.22 -0.75 21.45
C TYR A 222 -5.63 -0.82 22.93
N ASP A 223 -6.61 -1.67 23.24
CA ASP A 223 -7.08 -1.94 24.60
C ASP A 223 -7.41 -3.43 24.73
N LYS A 224 -6.67 -4.14 25.61
CA LYS A 224 -6.84 -5.57 25.89
C LYS A 224 -8.20 -5.92 26.51
N SER A 225 -9.04 -4.93 26.85
CA SER A 225 -10.40 -5.08 27.36
C SER A 225 -11.51 -4.66 26.37
N ALA A 226 -11.17 -4.16 25.19
CA ALA A 226 -12.13 -3.81 24.16
C ALA A 226 -12.74 -5.07 23.50
N GLY A 227 -14.03 -5.31 23.74
CA GLY A 227 -14.81 -6.36 23.07
C GLY A 227 -15.18 -6.02 21.62
N CYS A 228 -15.47 -7.05 20.82
CA CYS A 228 -15.91 -6.90 19.43
C CYS A 228 -16.98 -7.93 19.05
N ASP A 229 -17.94 -8.17 19.96
CA ASP A 229 -18.99 -9.18 19.85
C ASP A 229 -19.77 -9.10 18.53
N LYS A 230 -20.03 -7.89 18.00
CA LYS A 230 -20.73 -7.72 16.71
C LYS A 230 -19.84 -8.08 15.55
N TRP A 231 -18.54 -7.74 15.60
CA TRP A 231 -17.53 -8.15 14.62
C TRP A 231 -17.34 -9.66 14.58
N GLU A 232 -17.18 -10.31 15.73
CA GLU A 232 -17.03 -11.77 15.79
C GLU A 232 -18.30 -12.46 15.28
N THR A 233 -19.49 -12.08 15.78
CA THR A 233 -20.79 -12.61 15.29
C THR A 233 -20.96 -12.40 13.78
N PHE A 234 -20.49 -11.27 13.25
CA PHE A 234 -20.49 -11.02 11.81
C PHE A 234 -19.54 -11.96 11.07
N LEU A 235 -18.29 -12.11 11.53
CA LEU A 235 -17.31 -13.02 10.93
C LEU A 235 -17.78 -14.47 10.97
N GLU A 236 -18.34 -14.97 12.08
CA GLU A 236 -18.91 -16.32 12.18
C GLU A 236 -19.99 -16.57 11.12
N ARG A 237 -20.77 -15.54 10.80
CA ARG A 237 -21.85 -15.62 9.82
C ARG A 237 -21.37 -15.56 8.37
N VAL A 238 -20.23 -14.90 8.09
CA VAL A 238 -19.72 -14.74 6.71
C VAL A 238 -18.57 -15.67 6.34
N LEU A 239 -17.88 -16.20 7.35
CA LEU A 239 -16.84 -17.23 7.27
C LEU A 239 -17.15 -18.30 8.34
N PRO A 240 -18.08 -19.24 8.07
CA PRO A 240 -18.53 -20.22 9.07
C PRO A 240 -17.44 -21.22 9.48
N ASP A 241 -16.44 -21.46 8.62
CA ASP A 241 -15.25 -22.24 8.95
C ASP A 241 -14.33 -21.45 9.91
N ALA A 242 -14.09 -22.01 11.10
CA ALA A 242 -13.28 -21.39 12.15
C ALA A 242 -11.79 -21.29 11.78
N GLU A 243 -11.24 -22.24 11.00
CA GLU A 243 -9.85 -22.20 10.55
C GLU A 243 -9.65 -21.09 9.49
N VAL A 244 -10.68 -20.81 8.69
CA VAL A 244 -10.70 -19.66 7.77
C VAL A 244 -10.84 -18.34 8.55
N ARG A 245 -11.62 -18.28 9.64
CA ARG A 245 -11.63 -17.10 10.53
C ARG A 245 -10.26 -16.85 11.16
N ALA A 246 -9.62 -17.88 11.70
CA ALA A 246 -8.29 -17.78 12.29
C ALA A 246 -7.24 -17.34 11.25
N TYR A 247 -7.29 -17.88 10.03
CA TYR A 247 -6.45 -17.41 8.92
C TYR A 247 -6.66 -15.93 8.59
N VAL A 248 -7.92 -15.47 8.50
CA VAL A 248 -8.24 -14.07 8.23
C VAL A 248 -7.84 -13.16 9.41
N GLN A 249 -7.90 -13.65 10.64
CA GLN A 249 -7.39 -12.94 11.82
C GLN A 249 -5.87 -12.81 11.77
N ARG A 250 -5.13 -13.90 11.51
CA ARG A 250 -3.67 -13.90 11.30
C ARG A 250 -3.24 -12.96 10.17
N PHE A 251 -3.95 -12.98 9.04
CA PHE A 251 -3.73 -12.06 7.93
C PHE A 251 -3.99 -10.59 8.30
N SER A 252 -5.04 -10.31 9.08
CA SER A 252 -5.38 -8.96 9.54
C SER A 252 -4.40 -8.44 10.59
N GLY A 253 -3.80 -9.32 11.38
CA GLY A 253 -2.67 -9.00 12.24
C GLY A 253 -1.39 -8.73 11.45
N LEU A 254 -1.12 -9.54 10.42
CA LEU A 254 0.05 -9.39 9.56
C LEU A 254 0.07 -8.04 8.82
N SER A 255 -1.09 -7.51 8.43
CA SER A 255 -1.22 -6.16 7.85
C SER A 255 -1.06 -5.01 8.85
N LEU A 256 -0.74 -5.27 10.12
CA LEU A 256 -0.26 -4.26 11.08
C LEU A 256 1.25 -4.02 10.98
N VAL A 257 2.02 -4.95 10.39
CA VAL A 257 3.49 -4.88 10.30
C VAL A 257 3.92 -4.10 9.07
N GLY A 258 4.76 -3.07 9.25
CA GLY A 258 5.21 -2.16 8.20
C GLY A 258 6.28 -2.70 7.24
N ARG A 259 6.37 -4.02 7.05
CA ARG A 259 7.29 -4.65 6.08
C ARG A 259 6.69 -5.93 5.53
N GLN A 260 7.11 -6.31 4.32
CA GLN A 260 6.89 -7.67 3.84
C GLN A 260 7.53 -8.69 4.81
N LEU A 261 6.71 -9.64 5.25
CA LEU A 261 7.13 -10.90 5.88
C LEU A 261 6.69 -12.08 4.99
N GLU A 262 5.43 -12.06 4.53
CA GLU A 262 4.86 -13.04 3.60
C GLU A 262 4.72 -12.43 2.20
N HIS A 263 5.21 -13.10 1.17
CA HIS A 263 5.20 -12.60 -0.21
C HIS A 263 3.87 -12.94 -0.92
N ILE A 264 2.74 -12.46 -0.38
CA ILE A 264 1.40 -12.90 -0.83
C ILE A 264 0.47 -11.78 -1.30
N LEU A 265 -0.49 -12.18 -2.14
CA LEU A 265 -1.70 -11.46 -2.50
C LEU A 265 -2.91 -12.31 -2.07
N VAL A 266 -3.69 -11.83 -1.11
CA VAL A 266 -4.95 -12.51 -0.73
C VAL A 266 -6.08 -12.01 -1.62
N ILE A 267 -6.93 -12.91 -2.10
CA ILE A 267 -8.09 -12.63 -2.94
C ILE A 267 -9.36 -13.10 -2.23
N LEU A 268 -10.27 -12.18 -1.90
CA LEU A 268 -11.59 -12.52 -1.38
C LEU A 268 -12.58 -12.74 -2.53
N THR A 269 -13.21 -13.92 -2.58
CA THR A 269 -14.09 -14.36 -3.68
C THR A 269 -15.53 -14.63 -3.25
N GLY A 270 -16.42 -14.92 -4.21
CA GLY A 270 -17.82 -15.30 -3.96
C GLY A 270 -18.83 -14.36 -4.63
N THR A 271 -20.08 -14.78 -4.69
CA THR A 271 -21.13 -14.25 -5.61
C THR A 271 -21.72 -12.88 -5.25
N GLY A 272 -21.21 -12.24 -4.20
CA GLY A 272 -21.68 -10.94 -3.71
C GLY A 272 -22.84 -11.06 -2.72
N ARG A 273 -23.13 -9.97 -1.98
CA ARG A 273 -24.02 -9.99 -0.79
C ARG A 273 -23.60 -11.06 0.23
N ASN A 274 -22.29 -11.24 0.36
CA ASN A 274 -21.62 -12.32 1.08
C ASN A 274 -20.66 -11.81 2.19
N GLY A 275 -20.74 -10.54 2.60
CA GLY A 275 -19.92 -9.98 3.68
C GLY A 275 -18.59 -9.33 3.28
N LYS A 276 -17.97 -9.75 2.17
CA LYS A 276 -16.61 -9.28 1.74
C LYS A 276 -16.32 -7.80 1.98
N GLY A 277 -17.20 -6.91 1.50
CA GLY A 277 -17.10 -5.46 1.65
C GLY A 277 -16.93 -5.04 3.10
N VAL A 278 -17.97 -5.27 3.89
CA VAL A 278 -18.02 -4.97 5.33
C VAL A 278 -16.82 -5.54 6.09
N THR A 279 -16.30 -6.72 5.71
CA THR A 279 -15.09 -7.29 6.31
C THR A 279 -13.86 -6.42 6.09
N TYR A 280 -13.48 -6.14 4.83
CA TYR A 280 -12.27 -5.35 4.58
C TYR A 280 -12.45 -3.86 4.92
N GLU A 281 -13.68 -3.34 4.85
CA GLU A 281 -14.03 -1.97 5.22
C GLU A 281 -13.89 -1.75 6.73
N SER A 282 -14.33 -2.70 7.57
CA SER A 282 -14.24 -2.57 9.04
C SER A 282 -12.80 -2.74 9.56
N ILE A 283 -12.04 -3.70 9.01
CA ILE A 283 -10.59 -3.82 9.27
C ILE A 283 -9.89 -2.53 8.81
N GLY A 284 -10.18 -2.09 7.58
CA GLY A 284 -9.59 -0.89 7.00
C GLY A 284 -9.90 0.38 7.79
N TYR A 285 -11.10 0.49 8.34
CA TYR A 285 -11.51 1.57 9.23
C TYR A 285 -10.72 1.56 10.53
N ALA A 286 -10.62 0.42 11.22
CA ALA A 286 -9.86 0.29 12.46
C ALA A 286 -8.37 0.65 12.27
N LEU A 287 -7.76 0.25 11.15
CA LEU A 287 -6.37 0.54 10.80
C LEU A 287 -6.08 2.01 10.41
N GLY A 288 -7.11 2.86 10.22
CA GLY A 288 -6.92 4.31 10.04
C GLY A 288 -6.02 4.70 8.85
N ASP A 289 -5.04 5.56 9.08
CA ASP A 289 -4.12 6.06 8.04
C ASP A 289 -3.25 4.94 7.40
N TYR A 290 -3.11 3.81 8.09
CA TYR A 290 -2.39 2.65 7.59
C TYR A 290 -3.18 1.89 6.49
N THR A 291 -4.45 2.22 6.28
CA THR A 291 -5.26 1.68 5.18
C THR A 291 -5.15 2.53 3.93
N HIS A 292 -5.02 1.90 2.77
CA HIS A 292 -5.18 2.56 1.48
C HIS A 292 -6.10 1.74 0.55
N PHE A 293 -7.27 2.30 0.23
CA PHE A 293 -8.17 1.76 -0.79
C PHE A 293 -7.65 2.16 -2.17
N ALA A 294 -6.91 1.26 -2.83
CA ALA A 294 -6.28 1.55 -4.11
C ALA A 294 -7.22 1.25 -5.30
N PRO A 295 -7.22 2.09 -6.36
CA PRO A 295 -7.99 1.83 -7.56
C PRO A 295 -7.43 0.60 -8.30
N SER A 296 -8.29 -0.08 -9.07
CA SER A 296 -7.92 -1.20 -9.95
C SER A 296 -6.75 -0.90 -10.89
N THR A 297 -6.60 0.37 -11.30
CA THR A 297 -5.49 0.89 -12.11
C THR A 297 -4.11 0.75 -11.46
N LEU A 298 -4.01 0.45 -10.16
CA LEU A 298 -2.74 0.10 -9.51
C LEU A 298 -2.11 -1.17 -10.10
N PHE A 299 -2.90 -2.11 -10.62
CA PHE A 299 -2.41 -3.31 -11.32
C PHE A 299 -2.29 -3.15 -12.85
N GLU A 300 -2.74 -2.03 -13.41
CA GLU A 300 -2.64 -1.78 -14.84
C GLU A 300 -1.22 -1.35 -15.23
N GLN A 301 -0.64 -2.04 -16.21
CA GLN A 301 0.60 -1.58 -16.85
C GLN A 301 0.35 -0.33 -17.69
N THR A 302 0.46 0.83 -17.05
CA THR A 302 0.67 2.09 -17.76
C THR A 302 1.93 1.97 -18.61
N LYS A 303 1.79 2.10 -19.94
CA LYS A 303 2.91 2.11 -20.90
C LYS A 303 3.67 3.44 -20.87
N ALA A 304 4.02 3.90 -19.67
CA ALA A 304 4.78 5.11 -19.41
C ALA A 304 6.27 4.79 -19.26
N ASN A 305 7.13 5.80 -19.45
CA ASN A 305 8.56 5.69 -19.15
C ASN A 305 8.78 5.29 -17.69
N ALA A 306 9.86 4.55 -17.42
CA ALA A 306 10.31 4.24 -16.04
C ALA A 306 10.52 5.50 -15.17
N ASN A 307 10.74 6.66 -15.81
CA ASN A 307 10.89 7.98 -15.16
C ASN A 307 9.56 8.77 -15.07
N GLY A 308 8.40 8.09 -15.22
CA GLY A 308 7.08 8.70 -15.15
C GLY A 308 6.73 9.31 -13.79
N ALA A 309 5.52 9.88 -13.68
CA ALA A 309 4.91 10.13 -12.38
C ALA A 309 4.05 8.91 -12.00
N SER A 310 4.06 8.54 -10.72
CA SER A 310 3.40 7.34 -10.19
C SER A 310 2.62 7.63 -8.90
N PRO A 311 1.60 8.53 -8.92
CA PRO A 311 0.92 8.96 -7.70
C PRO A 311 0.29 7.79 -6.92
N ALA A 312 -0.36 6.86 -7.61
CA ALA A 312 -1.00 5.69 -6.99
C ALA A 312 -0.02 4.73 -6.28
N LEU A 313 1.28 4.75 -6.60
CA LEU A 313 2.31 4.04 -5.84
C LEU A 313 2.87 4.92 -4.72
N PHE A 314 3.04 6.21 -4.96
CA PHE A 314 3.53 7.18 -3.96
C PHE A 314 2.62 7.27 -2.74
N ASP A 315 1.30 7.27 -2.95
CA ASP A 315 0.31 7.40 -1.88
C ASP A 315 0.17 6.11 -1.02
N LEU A 316 0.79 4.99 -1.43
CA LEU A 316 0.96 3.80 -0.58
C LEU A 316 2.04 3.96 0.50
N ARG A 317 2.83 5.04 0.51
CA ARG A 317 3.93 5.22 1.48
C ARG A 317 3.40 5.14 2.92
N GLY A 318 3.90 4.16 3.68
CA GLY A 318 3.50 3.92 5.06
C GLY A 318 2.10 3.30 5.22
N ALA A 319 1.41 2.94 4.14
CA ALA A 319 0.23 2.08 4.23
C ALA A 319 0.68 0.65 4.56
N ARG A 320 -0.07 -0.03 5.42
CA ARG A 320 0.18 -1.42 5.84
C ARG A 320 -0.92 -2.39 5.39
N PHE A 321 -2.13 -1.88 5.15
CA PHE A 321 -3.23 -2.62 4.55
C PHE A 321 -3.69 -1.96 3.25
N VAL A 322 -3.49 -2.62 2.11
CA VAL A 322 -3.88 -2.11 0.80
C VAL A 322 -5.00 -2.96 0.22
N ALA A 323 -6.21 -2.41 0.21
CA ALA A 323 -7.40 -3.08 -0.31
C ALA A 323 -7.74 -2.58 -1.73
N LEU A 324 -8.02 -3.50 -2.64
CA LEU A 324 -8.49 -3.20 -4.00
C LEU A 324 -9.87 -3.81 -4.22
N SER A 325 -10.87 -2.95 -4.33
CA SER A 325 -12.24 -3.33 -4.73
C SER A 325 -12.40 -3.27 -6.24
N GLU A 326 -13.14 -4.22 -6.81
CA GLU A 326 -13.62 -4.21 -8.20
C GLU A 326 -12.52 -4.16 -9.27
N THR A 327 -11.86 -5.31 -9.48
CA THR A 327 -11.39 -5.63 -10.82
C THR A 327 -12.56 -5.69 -11.81
N GLU A 328 -12.41 -5.09 -12.99
CA GLU A 328 -13.29 -5.40 -14.12
C GLU A 328 -13.29 -6.92 -14.38
N LYS A 329 -14.37 -7.44 -14.99
CA LYS A 329 -14.47 -8.85 -15.47
C LYS A 329 -13.30 -9.31 -16.35
N THR A 330 -12.53 -8.36 -16.87
CA THR A 330 -11.46 -8.52 -17.86
C THR A 330 -10.10 -8.03 -17.35
N ALA A 331 -10.00 -7.63 -16.07
CA ALA A 331 -8.77 -7.10 -15.50
C ALA A 331 -7.66 -8.16 -15.43
N ARG A 332 -6.42 -7.72 -15.66
CA ARG A 332 -5.24 -8.57 -15.75
C ARG A 332 -4.17 -8.03 -14.82
N ILE A 333 -3.56 -8.91 -14.03
CA ILE A 333 -2.47 -8.53 -13.14
C ILE A 333 -1.15 -8.93 -13.79
N ALA A 334 -0.31 -7.95 -14.08
CA ALA A 334 1.00 -8.21 -14.68
C ALA A 334 1.97 -8.85 -13.67
N SER A 335 2.56 -9.98 -14.03
CA SER A 335 3.49 -10.76 -13.19
C SER A 335 4.55 -9.89 -12.49
N ALA A 336 5.29 -9.07 -13.26
CA ALA A 336 6.36 -8.22 -12.73
C ALA A 336 5.85 -7.19 -11.71
N LEU A 337 4.62 -6.68 -11.89
CA LEU A 337 4.01 -5.70 -11.02
C LEU A 337 3.51 -6.35 -9.72
N LEU A 338 2.86 -7.52 -9.79
CA LEU A 338 2.51 -8.30 -8.60
C LEU A 338 3.76 -8.72 -7.83
N LYS A 339 4.82 -9.17 -8.51
CA LYS A 339 6.09 -9.56 -7.89
C LYS A 339 6.77 -8.39 -7.18
N SER A 340 6.75 -7.19 -7.75
CA SER A 340 7.25 -5.97 -7.10
C SER A 340 6.37 -5.56 -5.90
N LEU A 341 5.05 -5.54 -6.08
CA LEU A 341 4.08 -5.16 -5.05
C LEU A 341 4.01 -6.11 -3.84
N THR A 342 4.47 -7.36 -3.98
CA THR A 342 4.50 -8.40 -2.93
C THR A 342 5.93 -8.80 -2.52
N GLY A 343 6.96 -8.17 -3.09
CA GLY A 343 8.35 -8.63 -2.96
C GLY A 343 9.15 -7.99 -1.83
N GLY A 344 8.65 -6.92 -1.20
CA GLY A 344 9.38 -6.16 -0.18
C GLY A 344 10.46 -5.22 -0.71
N ASP A 345 10.69 -5.18 -2.03
CA ASP A 345 11.70 -4.34 -2.67
C ASP A 345 11.46 -2.82 -2.46
N PRO A 346 12.51 -1.98 -2.47
CA PRO A 346 12.37 -0.52 -2.43
C PRO A 346 11.61 0.01 -3.65
N VAL A 347 10.49 0.70 -3.41
CA VAL A 347 9.66 1.35 -4.43
C VAL A 347 10.10 2.81 -4.58
N THR A 348 10.47 3.21 -5.79
CA THR A 348 10.71 4.62 -6.15
C THR A 348 9.48 5.19 -6.84
N ALA A 349 8.90 6.26 -6.28
CA ALA A 349 7.68 6.86 -6.79
C ALA A 349 7.68 8.39 -6.67
N ARG A 350 6.80 9.07 -7.43
CA ARG A 350 6.60 10.53 -7.33
C ARG A 350 5.20 10.99 -7.68
N LYS A 351 4.76 12.06 -7.01
CA LYS A 351 3.60 12.86 -7.42
C LYS A 351 3.89 13.67 -8.69
N LEU A 352 2.84 14.13 -9.35
CA LEU A 352 2.96 15.01 -10.51
C LEU A 352 3.68 16.30 -10.11
N TYR A 353 4.72 16.68 -10.85
CA TYR A 353 5.66 17.78 -10.54
C TYR A 353 6.45 17.65 -9.23
N GLY A 354 6.40 16.51 -8.55
CA GLY A 354 7.24 16.21 -7.39
C GLY A 354 8.56 15.52 -7.75
N ASP A 355 9.50 15.58 -6.81
CA ASP A 355 10.73 14.80 -6.85
C ASP A 355 10.47 13.30 -6.58
N PRO A 356 11.30 12.39 -7.13
CA PRO A 356 11.26 10.98 -6.78
C PRO A 356 11.78 10.73 -5.35
N ILE A 357 11.01 9.95 -4.60
CA ILE A 357 11.42 9.39 -3.30
C ILE A 357 11.42 7.87 -3.39
N THR A 358 12.26 7.23 -2.58
CA THR A 358 12.33 5.77 -2.45
C THR A 358 11.96 5.37 -1.01
N PHE A 359 11.08 4.37 -0.88
CA PHE A 359 10.64 3.82 0.40
C PHE A 359 10.43 2.30 0.28
N LEU A 360 10.38 1.59 1.41
CA LEU A 360 10.13 0.14 1.42
C LEU A 360 8.64 -0.17 1.26
N ALA A 361 8.32 -1.25 0.53
CA ALA A 361 6.98 -1.81 0.51
C ALA A 361 6.59 -2.24 1.94
N SER A 362 5.59 -1.53 2.49
CA SER A 362 5.19 -1.60 3.90
C SER A 362 3.85 -2.32 4.10
N TRP A 363 3.27 -2.84 3.02
CA TRP A 363 1.87 -3.26 2.93
C TRP A 363 1.67 -4.75 2.70
N LEU A 364 0.51 -5.22 3.14
CA LEU A 364 -0.10 -6.47 2.71
C LEU A 364 -1.31 -6.16 1.81
N ILE A 365 -1.43 -6.87 0.68
CA ILE A 365 -2.43 -6.56 -0.35
C ILE A 365 -3.60 -7.54 -0.31
N LEU A 366 -4.80 -6.97 -0.30
CA LEU A 366 -6.08 -7.66 -0.40
C LEU A 366 -6.80 -7.25 -1.68
N LEU A 367 -7.03 -8.20 -2.59
CA LEU A 367 -7.92 -8.03 -3.74
C LEU A 367 -9.32 -8.53 -3.39
N VAL A 368 -10.35 -7.75 -3.69
CA VAL A 368 -11.74 -8.08 -3.37
C VAL A 368 -12.59 -8.03 -4.63
N THR A 369 -13.07 -9.20 -5.06
CA THR A 369 -13.75 -9.33 -6.35
C THR A 369 -14.84 -10.42 -6.34
N ASN A 370 -15.75 -10.31 -7.30
CA ASN A 370 -16.73 -11.36 -7.62
C ASN A 370 -16.28 -12.19 -8.83
N HIS A 371 -15.22 -11.76 -9.53
CA HIS A 371 -14.63 -12.45 -10.69
C HIS A 371 -13.11 -12.48 -10.54
N LEU A 372 -12.56 -13.68 -10.33
CA LEU A 372 -11.12 -13.91 -10.22
C LEU A 372 -10.39 -13.36 -11.46
N PRO A 373 -9.30 -12.57 -11.29
CA PRO A 373 -8.58 -11.97 -12.42
C PRO A 373 -7.86 -13.05 -13.23
N THR A 374 -7.54 -12.77 -14.49
CA THR A 374 -6.69 -13.70 -15.27
C THR A 374 -5.22 -13.48 -14.94
N LEU A 375 -4.50 -14.55 -14.63
CA LEU A 375 -3.05 -14.54 -14.38
C LEU A 375 -2.25 -15.21 -15.51
N PRO A 376 -0.93 -14.93 -15.64
CA PRO A 376 -0.08 -15.61 -16.62
C PRO A 376 0.13 -17.09 -16.27
N ALA A 377 -0.51 -17.98 -17.03
CA ALA A 377 -0.46 -19.44 -16.84
C ALA A 377 0.96 -20.05 -16.87
N ASN A 378 1.94 -19.35 -17.44
CA ASN A 378 3.33 -19.79 -17.56
C ASN A 378 4.25 -19.33 -16.40
N ASP A 379 3.71 -18.70 -15.35
CA ASP A 379 4.50 -18.13 -14.25
C ASP A 379 4.10 -18.67 -12.86
N PRO A 380 4.56 -19.88 -12.47
CA PRO A 380 4.24 -20.50 -11.18
C PRO A 380 4.56 -19.61 -9.97
N ALA A 381 5.63 -18.81 -10.05
CA ALA A 381 6.04 -17.88 -9.00
C ALA A 381 5.08 -16.69 -8.81
N VAL A 382 4.08 -16.50 -9.70
CA VAL A 382 2.92 -15.65 -9.42
C VAL A 382 1.88 -16.41 -8.61
N MET A 383 1.59 -17.66 -8.97
CA MET A 383 0.58 -18.49 -8.29
C MET A 383 0.98 -18.84 -6.86
N GLU A 384 2.27 -19.12 -6.61
CA GLU A 384 2.86 -19.32 -5.28
C GLU A 384 2.58 -18.17 -4.29
N ARG A 385 2.27 -16.97 -4.81
CA ARG A 385 1.93 -15.78 -4.02
C ARG A 385 0.43 -15.60 -3.78
N VAL A 386 -0.43 -16.24 -4.57
CA VAL A 386 -1.89 -16.04 -4.45
C VAL A 386 -2.43 -16.89 -3.31
N ARG A 387 -3.38 -16.35 -2.53
CA ARG A 387 -4.27 -17.14 -1.66
C ARG A 387 -5.72 -16.72 -1.85
N VAL A 388 -6.60 -17.66 -2.12
CA VAL A 388 -8.03 -17.43 -2.35
C VAL A 388 -8.80 -17.75 -1.08
N VAL A 389 -9.52 -16.76 -0.54
CA VAL A 389 -10.39 -16.90 0.64
C VAL A 389 -11.85 -16.88 0.17
N PRO A 390 -12.57 -18.01 0.20
CA PRO A 390 -13.94 -18.10 -0.26
C PRO A 390 -14.93 -17.51 0.76
N PHE A 391 -15.73 -16.53 0.34
CA PHE A 391 -16.92 -16.07 1.07
C PHE A 391 -18.16 -16.65 0.37
N ASP A 392 -18.42 -17.94 0.53
CA ASP A 392 -19.46 -18.64 -0.24
C ASP A 392 -20.89 -18.49 0.33
N VAL A 393 -21.04 -17.83 1.48
CA VAL A 393 -22.36 -17.55 2.05
C VAL A 393 -23.15 -16.55 1.19
N TYR A 394 -24.47 -16.65 1.22
CA TYR A 394 -25.36 -15.63 0.68
C TYR A 394 -26.25 -15.08 1.80
N ILE A 395 -26.22 -13.78 2.04
CA ILE A 395 -27.05 -13.12 3.05
C ILE A 395 -28.37 -12.65 2.40
N PRO A 396 -29.55 -13.20 2.76
CA PRO A 396 -30.84 -12.79 2.21
C PRO A 396 -31.21 -11.34 2.57
N ASP A 397 -31.95 -10.63 1.70
CA ASP A 397 -32.17 -9.18 1.87
C ASP A 397 -32.88 -8.79 3.19
N HIS A 398 -33.80 -9.64 3.66
CA HIS A 398 -34.51 -9.43 4.92
C HIS A 398 -33.64 -9.65 6.17
N GLU A 399 -32.45 -10.22 6.01
CA GLU A 399 -31.47 -10.43 7.09
C GLU A 399 -30.23 -9.51 6.97
N ARG A 400 -30.27 -8.51 6.07
CA ARG A 400 -29.21 -7.51 5.88
C ARG A 400 -29.44 -6.31 6.79
N ASP A 401 -28.66 -6.23 7.85
CA ASP A 401 -28.61 -5.02 8.68
C ASP A 401 -27.94 -3.87 7.89
N ARG A 402 -28.71 -2.83 7.57
CA ARG A 402 -28.26 -1.66 6.80
C ARG A 402 -27.38 -0.69 7.61
N GLN A 403 -27.30 -0.88 8.93
CA GLN A 403 -26.43 -0.12 9.83
C GLN A 403 -25.21 -0.92 10.28
N LEU A 404 -24.99 -2.13 9.76
CA LEU A 404 -23.92 -3.02 10.21
C LEU A 404 -22.54 -2.36 10.18
N THR A 405 -22.17 -1.67 9.10
CA THR A 405 -20.90 -0.95 9.02
C THR A 405 -20.73 0.03 10.19
N VAL A 406 -21.72 0.88 10.46
CA VAL A 406 -21.67 1.85 11.58
C VAL A 406 -21.56 1.15 12.95
N LYS A 407 -22.20 -0.01 13.12
CA LYS A 407 -22.13 -0.82 14.37
C LYS A 407 -20.79 -1.53 14.58
N LEU A 408 -20.00 -1.69 13.51
CA LEU A 408 -18.63 -2.20 13.53
C LEU A 408 -17.60 -1.07 13.61
N GLU A 409 -17.92 0.11 13.04
CA GLU A 409 -17.18 1.36 13.28
C GLU A 409 -17.15 1.72 14.79
N GLU A 410 -18.22 1.42 15.52
CA GLU A 410 -18.30 1.50 16.99
C GLU A 410 -17.41 0.48 17.73
N GLU A 411 -16.91 -0.57 17.07
CA GLU A 411 -16.04 -1.62 17.65
C GLU A 411 -14.58 -1.52 17.17
N ALA A 412 -14.17 -0.41 16.57
CA ALA A 412 -12.84 -0.25 15.96
C ALA A 412 -11.66 -0.60 16.90
N ASP A 413 -11.77 -0.30 18.20
CA ASP A 413 -10.77 -0.62 19.22
C ASP A 413 -10.66 -2.14 19.45
N GLY A 414 -11.81 -2.81 19.49
CA GLY A 414 -11.89 -4.27 19.60
C GLY A 414 -11.45 -4.98 18.32
N ILE A 415 -11.79 -4.43 17.13
CA ILE A 415 -11.33 -4.94 15.83
C ILE A 415 -9.81 -4.80 15.69
N LEU A 416 -9.23 -3.68 16.12
CA LEU A 416 -7.77 -3.54 16.15
C LEU A 416 -7.13 -4.52 17.14
N THR A 417 -7.72 -4.69 18.33
CA THR A 417 -7.22 -5.61 19.34
C THR A 417 -7.31 -7.08 18.89
N TRP A 418 -8.40 -7.45 18.20
CA TRP A 418 -8.58 -8.73 17.51
C TRP A 418 -7.53 -8.97 16.41
N ALA A 419 -7.17 -7.94 15.63
CA ALA A 419 -6.08 -8.02 14.67
C ALA A 419 -4.71 -8.18 15.36
N VAL A 420 -4.45 -7.47 16.45
CA VAL A 420 -3.21 -7.63 17.25
C VAL A 420 -3.11 -9.05 17.84
N GLN A 421 -4.22 -9.64 18.29
CA GLN A 421 -4.28 -11.06 18.69
C GLN A 421 -3.98 -12.00 17.51
N GLY A 422 -4.46 -11.69 16.30
CA GLY A 422 -4.09 -12.42 15.08
C GLY A 422 -2.60 -12.37 14.77
N LEU A 423 -1.93 -11.26 15.06
CA LEU A 423 -0.48 -11.16 14.90
C LEU A 423 0.26 -11.98 15.98
N ALA A 424 -0.30 -12.10 17.18
CA ALA A 424 0.20 -13.01 18.22
C ALA A 424 0.20 -14.47 17.74
N ASP A 425 -0.96 -14.93 17.25
CA ASP A 425 -1.15 -16.27 16.68
C ASP A 425 -0.22 -16.50 15.45
N TYR A 426 0.00 -15.47 14.62
CA TYR A 426 0.96 -15.53 13.51
C TYR A 426 2.42 -15.74 13.96
N TRP A 427 2.88 -15.17 15.07
CA TRP A 427 4.25 -15.42 15.54
C TRP A 427 4.47 -16.85 16.07
N GLU A 428 3.42 -17.49 16.59
CA GLU A 428 3.51 -18.87 17.07
C GLU A 428 3.27 -19.91 15.98
N HIS A 429 2.47 -19.60 14.95
CA HIS A 429 1.98 -20.59 13.97
C HIS A 429 2.25 -20.23 12.49
N GLY A 430 2.84 -19.06 12.20
CA GLY A 430 2.88 -18.50 10.85
C GLY A 430 1.47 -18.22 10.32
N LEU A 431 1.28 -18.04 9.01
CA LEU A 431 -0.06 -17.83 8.47
C LEU A 431 -0.99 -19.05 8.64
N ASN A 432 -0.44 -20.26 8.78
CA ASN A 432 -1.14 -21.55 8.88
C ASN A 432 -2.40 -21.63 7.99
N GLU A 433 -2.18 -21.90 6.70
CA GLU A 433 -3.22 -21.87 5.68
C GLU A 433 -4.23 -23.03 5.87
N PRO A 434 -5.54 -22.76 5.93
CA PRO A 434 -6.57 -23.78 6.12
C PRO A 434 -6.91 -24.48 4.80
N ASP A 435 -7.41 -25.70 4.88
CA ASP A 435 -7.62 -26.53 3.67
C ASP A 435 -8.65 -25.94 2.70
N ALA A 436 -9.66 -25.21 3.19
CA ALA A 436 -10.59 -24.46 2.32
C ALA A 436 -9.87 -23.39 1.47
N VAL A 437 -8.87 -22.70 2.02
CA VAL A 437 -8.05 -21.71 1.28
C VAL A 437 -7.10 -22.41 0.32
N LYS A 438 -6.49 -23.54 0.72
CA LYS A 438 -5.64 -24.35 -0.17
C LYS A 438 -6.43 -24.87 -1.38
N VAL A 439 -7.61 -25.44 -1.16
CA VAL A 439 -8.50 -25.94 -2.22
C VAL A 439 -8.94 -24.81 -3.15
N ALA A 440 -9.50 -23.72 -2.62
CA ALA A 440 -9.93 -22.59 -3.45
C ALA A 440 -8.77 -21.93 -4.24
N THR A 441 -7.55 -21.97 -3.72
CA THR A 441 -6.34 -21.50 -4.41
C THR A 441 -5.92 -22.47 -5.53
N ASN A 442 -5.97 -23.78 -5.28
CA ASN A 442 -5.65 -24.81 -6.27
C ASN A 442 -6.69 -24.86 -7.41
N ASP A 443 -7.97 -24.76 -7.09
CA ASP A 443 -9.06 -24.71 -8.08
C ASP A 443 -8.92 -23.48 -8.99
N TYR A 444 -8.57 -22.32 -8.40
CA TYR A 444 -8.24 -21.13 -9.17
C TYR A 444 -7.00 -21.33 -10.05
N ALA A 445 -5.93 -21.95 -9.52
CA ALA A 445 -4.71 -22.24 -10.27
C ALA A 445 -4.98 -23.15 -11.47
N ALA A 446 -5.75 -24.22 -11.29
CA ALA A 446 -6.19 -25.12 -12.36
C ALA A 446 -7.02 -24.37 -13.41
N ALA A 447 -7.94 -23.49 -12.99
CA ALA A 447 -8.71 -22.64 -13.89
C ALA A 447 -7.85 -21.64 -14.70
N GLN A 448 -6.61 -21.35 -14.28
CA GLN A 448 -5.65 -20.56 -15.07
C GLN A 448 -4.81 -21.39 -16.06
N ASP A 449 -4.73 -22.72 -15.92
CA ASP A 449 -3.97 -23.56 -16.88
C ASP A 449 -4.76 -23.77 -18.17
N ASN A 450 -4.64 -22.78 -19.05
CA ASN A 450 -5.21 -22.79 -20.38
C ASN A 450 -4.67 -23.90 -21.30
N VAL A 451 -3.58 -24.58 -20.95
CA VAL A 451 -3.07 -25.72 -21.74
C VAL A 451 -3.72 -27.01 -21.29
N SER A 452 -3.81 -27.26 -19.99
CA SER A 452 -4.56 -28.41 -19.45
C SER A 452 -6.05 -28.32 -19.81
N ARG A 453 -6.68 -27.15 -19.64
CA ARG A 453 -8.07 -26.89 -20.07
C ARG A 453 -8.30 -27.11 -21.58
N PHE A 454 -7.30 -26.83 -22.42
CA PHE A 454 -7.35 -27.11 -23.85
C PHE A 454 -7.26 -28.61 -24.16
N ILE A 455 -6.39 -29.34 -23.44
CA ILE A 455 -6.25 -30.78 -23.57
C ILE A 455 -7.57 -31.47 -23.23
N GLU A 456 -8.14 -31.17 -22.06
CA GLU A 456 -9.41 -31.72 -21.58
C GLU A 456 -10.60 -31.44 -22.51
N ALA A 457 -10.60 -30.30 -23.21
CA ALA A 457 -11.73 -29.85 -24.02
C ALA A 457 -11.63 -30.18 -25.53
N ILE A 458 -10.43 -30.41 -26.07
CA ILE A 458 -10.18 -30.47 -27.52
C ILE A 458 -9.26 -31.64 -27.94
N CYS A 459 -8.61 -32.34 -27.00
CA CYS A 459 -7.67 -33.41 -27.31
C CYS A 459 -8.11 -34.76 -26.72
N THR A 460 -7.72 -35.84 -27.41
CA THR A 460 -7.85 -37.21 -26.89
C THR A 460 -6.47 -37.76 -26.51
N GLU A 461 -6.38 -38.37 -25.32
CA GLU A 461 -5.15 -38.99 -24.81
C GLU A 461 -4.91 -40.42 -25.32
N THR A 462 -5.85 -40.98 -26.08
CA THR A 462 -5.74 -42.30 -26.74
C THR A 462 -5.68 -42.18 -28.28
N PRO A 463 -4.64 -41.51 -28.83
CA PRO A 463 -4.58 -41.11 -30.23
C PRO A 463 -4.44 -42.30 -31.19
N ALA A 464 -5.44 -42.49 -32.07
CA ALA A 464 -5.44 -43.56 -33.06
C ALA A 464 -4.26 -43.47 -34.05
N ASN A 465 -3.74 -42.27 -34.32
CA ASN A 465 -2.67 -42.03 -35.29
C ASN A 465 -1.28 -41.81 -34.65
N GLY A 466 -1.14 -42.08 -33.35
CA GLY A 466 0.12 -41.93 -32.61
C GLY A 466 0.55 -40.48 -32.39
N GLY A 467 -0.43 -39.57 -32.28
CA GLY A 467 -0.27 -38.18 -31.88
C GLY A 467 -0.28 -37.15 -33.02
N SER A 468 -0.81 -35.96 -32.71
CA SER A 468 -0.74 -34.75 -33.52
C SER A 468 0.63 -34.06 -33.41
N THR A 469 0.95 -33.18 -34.36
CA THR A 469 2.15 -32.34 -34.27
C THR A 469 1.96 -31.18 -33.30
N THR A 470 3.07 -30.69 -32.75
CA THR A 470 3.12 -29.46 -31.92
C THR A 470 2.65 -28.22 -32.71
N LYS A 471 2.56 -28.28 -34.05
CA LYS A 471 1.91 -27.23 -34.84
C LYS A 471 0.39 -27.36 -34.78
N GLU A 472 -0.16 -28.52 -35.16
CA GLU A 472 -1.62 -28.73 -35.22
C GLU A 472 -2.27 -28.47 -33.85
N LEU A 473 -1.64 -28.94 -32.77
CA LEU A 473 -2.06 -28.66 -31.40
C LEU A 473 -1.99 -27.17 -31.04
N HIS A 474 -1.00 -26.42 -31.54
CA HIS A 474 -0.87 -24.99 -31.24
C HIS A 474 -1.84 -24.12 -32.06
N ASP A 475 -2.09 -24.49 -33.31
CA ASP A 475 -3.08 -23.84 -34.17
C ASP A 475 -4.48 -24.04 -33.55
N ALA A 476 -4.83 -25.28 -33.15
CA ALA A 476 -6.08 -25.60 -32.45
C ALA A 476 -6.20 -24.92 -31.08
N TYR A 477 -5.14 -24.90 -30.26
CA TYR A 477 -5.09 -24.16 -29.00
C TYR A 477 -5.31 -22.67 -29.20
N THR A 478 -4.80 -22.09 -30.30
CA THR A 478 -4.99 -20.67 -30.61
C THR A 478 -6.44 -20.36 -30.98
N GLU A 479 -7.12 -21.26 -31.71
CA GLU A 479 -8.54 -21.13 -32.05
C GLU A 479 -9.45 -21.33 -30.83
N TRP A 480 -9.23 -22.37 -30.03
CA TRP A 480 -9.91 -22.58 -28.74
C TRP A 480 -9.71 -21.39 -27.80
N SER A 481 -8.49 -20.84 -27.71
CA SER A 481 -8.19 -19.65 -26.90
C SER A 481 -8.82 -18.36 -27.42
N ILE A 482 -9.33 -18.33 -28.66
CA ILE A 482 -10.18 -17.24 -29.16
C ILE A 482 -11.62 -17.46 -28.71
N ALA A 483 -12.14 -18.68 -28.81
CA ALA A 483 -13.51 -19.04 -28.42
C ALA A 483 -13.75 -18.91 -26.91
N ASP A 484 -12.79 -19.33 -26.08
CA ASP A 484 -12.81 -19.23 -24.61
C ASP A 484 -12.57 -17.79 -24.10
N GLY A 485 -12.27 -16.84 -24.99
CA GLY A 485 -12.07 -15.43 -24.64
C GLY A 485 -10.70 -15.07 -24.04
N ILE A 486 -9.77 -16.03 -23.94
CA ILE A 486 -8.42 -15.83 -23.39
C ILE A 486 -7.70 -14.71 -24.14
N PHE A 487 -7.13 -13.74 -23.41
CA PHE A 487 -6.49 -12.56 -23.99
C PHE A 487 -5.21 -12.88 -24.77
N ARG A 488 -4.96 -12.11 -25.83
CA ARG A 488 -3.85 -12.33 -26.80
C ARG A 488 -2.48 -12.42 -26.12
N GLU A 489 -2.26 -11.62 -25.09
CA GLU A 489 -1.03 -11.57 -24.29
C GLU A 489 -0.89 -12.72 -23.27
N HIS A 490 -1.96 -13.47 -22.99
CA HIS A 490 -1.92 -14.66 -22.13
C HIS A 490 -1.93 -15.97 -22.95
N ARG A 491 -2.16 -15.91 -24.26
CA ARG A 491 -2.03 -17.05 -25.18
C ARG A 491 -0.55 -17.38 -25.39
N LEU A 492 -0.18 -18.63 -25.17
CA LEU A 492 1.20 -19.07 -25.35
C LEU A 492 1.58 -19.07 -26.84
N GLY A 493 2.76 -18.54 -27.16
CA GLY A 493 3.39 -18.76 -28.46
C GLY A 493 3.81 -20.23 -28.62
N ARG A 494 3.95 -20.73 -29.86
CA ARG A 494 4.18 -22.17 -30.14
C ARG A 494 5.33 -22.80 -29.35
N THR A 495 6.39 -22.04 -29.06
CA THR A 495 7.54 -22.49 -28.26
C THR A 495 7.15 -22.68 -26.79
N ASP A 496 6.39 -21.75 -26.21
CA ASP A 496 5.95 -21.80 -24.81
C ASP A 496 4.83 -22.81 -24.59
N PHE A 497 3.91 -22.90 -25.55
CA PHE A 497 2.90 -23.96 -25.62
C PHE A 497 3.57 -25.34 -25.69
N GLY A 498 4.60 -25.50 -26.53
CA GLY A 498 5.43 -26.70 -26.55
C GLY A 498 6.03 -27.01 -25.17
N ARG A 499 6.66 -26.02 -24.53
CA ARG A 499 7.23 -26.19 -23.17
C ARG A 499 6.19 -26.52 -22.10
N ALA A 500 4.96 -26.08 -22.24
CA ALA A 500 3.85 -26.48 -21.35
C ALA A 500 3.47 -27.95 -21.58
N LEU A 501 3.32 -28.40 -22.83
CA LEU A 501 3.10 -29.81 -23.16
C LEU A 501 4.24 -30.72 -22.69
N ASP A 502 5.50 -30.27 -22.76
CA ASP A 502 6.66 -31.01 -22.23
C ASP A 502 6.57 -31.16 -20.69
N LYS A 503 6.11 -30.14 -19.96
CA LYS A 503 5.87 -30.20 -18.50
C LYS A 503 4.72 -31.15 -18.13
N LEU A 504 3.67 -31.19 -18.94
CA LEU A 504 2.50 -32.07 -18.76
C LEU A 504 2.78 -33.53 -19.20
N GLY A 505 4.03 -33.86 -19.58
CA GLY A 505 4.47 -35.22 -19.91
C GLY A 505 4.34 -35.59 -21.40
N PHE A 506 3.59 -34.83 -22.19
CA PHE A 506 3.38 -35.03 -23.63
C PHE A 506 4.62 -34.63 -24.46
N ASN A 507 5.76 -35.29 -24.23
CA ASN A 507 7.06 -34.93 -24.81
C ASN A 507 7.08 -34.99 -26.36
N ALA A 508 7.87 -34.11 -26.99
CA ALA A 508 7.94 -34.02 -28.45
C ALA A 508 8.91 -35.03 -29.10
N VAL A 509 8.38 -35.93 -29.92
CA VAL A 509 9.14 -36.94 -30.68
C VAL A 509 9.20 -36.58 -32.17
N LYS A 510 10.40 -36.65 -32.76
CA LYS A 510 10.64 -36.31 -34.17
C LYS A 510 10.21 -37.47 -35.09
N LYS A 511 9.11 -37.30 -35.82
CA LYS A 511 8.60 -38.23 -36.84
C LYS A 511 8.68 -37.60 -38.24
N SER A 512 8.36 -38.37 -39.29
CA SER A 512 8.32 -37.89 -40.68
C SER A 512 7.35 -36.72 -40.90
N ARG A 513 6.26 -36.64 -40.13
CA ARG A 513 5.29 -35.54 -40.13
C ARG A 513 5.73 -34.30 -39.31
N GLY A 514 6.87 -34.34 -38.63
CA GLY A 514 7.39 -33.25 -37.78
C GLY A 514 7.54 -33.63 -36.31
N MET A 515 7.53 -32.64 -35.41
CA MET A 515 7.59 -32.85 -33.96
C MET A 515 6.20 -33.22 -33.42
N VAL A 516 5.98 -34.51 -33.22
CA VAL A 516 4.73 -35.12 -32.76
C VAL A 516 4.70 -35.21 -31.24
N ARG A 517 3.55 -34.91 -30.64
CA ARG A 517 3.27 -35.07 -29.22
C ARG A 517 2.63 -36.45 -29.06
N GLU A 518 3.41 -37.44 -28.63
CA GLU A 518 2.88 -38.80 -28.48
C GLU A 518 1.90 -38.85 -27.30
N GLY A 519 0.81 -39.60 -27.44
CA GLY A 519 -0.27 -39.62 -26.45
C GLY A 519 -1.24 -38.43 -26.52
N LEU A 520 -1.20 -37.58 -27.55
CA LEU A 520 -2.11 -36.44 -27.67
C LEU A 520 -2.52 -36.17 -29.13
N GLU A 521 -3.80 -36.29 -29.47
CA GLU A 521 -4.35 -36.00 -30.81
C GLU A 521 -5.54 -35.03 -30.71
N VAL A 522 -5.57 -34.01 -31.56
CA VAL A 522 -6.69 -33.06 -31.63
C VAL A 522 -7.93 -33.80 -32.12
N GLU A 523 -9.05 -33.68 -31.40
CA GLU A 523 -10.31 -34.26 -31.85
C GLU A 523 -10.78 -33.55 -33.13
N ALA A 524 -10.94 -34.32 -34.20
CA ALA A 524 -11.29 -33.79 -35.51
C ALA A 524 -12.73 -33.25 -35.49
N ALA A 525 -12.87 -31.92 -35.33
CA ALA A 525 -14.13 -31.24 -35.11
C ALA A 525 -15.23 -31.66 -36.10
N GLY A 526 -16.23 -32.41 -35.60
CA GLY A 526 -17.37 -32.95 -36.34
C GLY A 526 -18.41 -31.90 -36.73
N GLY A 527 -17.98 -30.81 -37.34
CA GLY A 527 -18.79 -29.64 -37.68
C GLY A 527 -18.93 -28.67 -36.51
N VAL A 528 -18.65 -27.38 -36.75
CA VAL A 528 -18.91 -26.32 -35.77
C VAL A 528 -20.43 -26.18 -35.59
N VAL A 529 -20.95 -26.63 -34.46
CA VAL A 529 -22.33 -26.32 -34.04
C VAL A 529 -22.37 -24.87 -33.59
N VAL A 530 -22.53 -23.96 -34.55
CA VAL A 530 -22.82 -22.55 -34.27
C VAL A 530 -24.18 -22.50 -33.58
N ILE A 531 -24.19 -22.21 -32.28
CA ILE A 531 -25.43 -21.94 -31.54
C ILE A 531 -25.92 -20.55 -31.96
N THR A 532 -26.54 -20.46 -33.15
CA THR A 532 -27.28 -19.28 -33.57
C THR A 532 -28.51 -19.14 -32.67
N SER A 533 -28.63 -18.01 -31.98
CA SER A 533 -29.84 -17.64 -31.23
C SER A 533 -31.08 -17.81 -32.12
N PRO A 534 -32.21 -18.33 -31.60
CA PRO A 534 -33.38 -18.65 -32.41
C PRO A 534 -33.98 -17.39 -33.04
N THR A 535 -33.89 -17.29 -34.36
CA THR A 535 -34.55 -16.24 -35.15
C THR A 535 -36.06 -16.28 -34.93
N ALA A 536 -36.68 -15.13 -34.67
CA ALA A 536 -38.14 -15.05 -34.53
C ALA A 536 -38.82 -15.43 -35.87
N PRO A 537 -39.87 -16.27 -35.85
CA PRO A 537 -40.61 -16.62 -37.06
C PRO A 537 -41.52 -15.45 -37.48
N ASP A 538 -41.26 -14.88 -38.65
CA ASP A 538 -42.07 -13.81 -39.23
C ASP A 538 -43.16 -14.39 -40.16
N SER A 539 -44.44 -14.25 -39.78
CA SER A 539 -45.59 -14.68 -40.58
C SER A 539 -46.86 -13.88 -40.26
N ALA A 540 -47.17 -12.89 -41.10
CA ALA A 540 -48.40 -12.10 -41.02
C ALA A 540 -49.64 -12.86 -41.55
N PRO A 541 -50.87 -12.42 -41.19
CA PRO A 541 -51.61 -11.58 -42.15
C PRO A 541 -52.41 -10.40 -41.54
N SER A 542 -53.08 -9.63 -42.41
CA SER A 542 -53.87 -8.40 -42.15
C SER A 542 -55.29 -8.68 -41.57
N ALA A 543 -56.15 -7.73 -41.15
CA ALA A 543 -56.33 -6.26 -41.28
C ALA A 543 -57.23 -5.74 -40.09
N PRO A 544 -57.96 -4.58 -40.07
CA PRO A 544 -57.95 -3.33 -40.89
C PRO A 544 -58.06 -1.96 -40.11
N ALA A 545 -57.80 -0.85 -40.82
CA ALA A 545 -58.35 0.54 -40.75
C ALA A 545 -58.75 1.31 -39.44
N ARG A 546 -58.03 2.45 -39.19
CA ARG A 546 -58.45 3.89 -38.94
C ARG A 546 -59.68 4.28 -38.04
N PRO A 547 -59.77 5.51 -37.44
CA PRO A 547 -59.36 6.83 -37.99
C PRO A 547 -58.68 7.84 -37.00
N THR A 548 -58.75 9.15 -37.32
CA THR A 548 -57.80 10.25 -36.99
C THR A 548 -58.38 11.47 -36.23
N SER A 549 -57.52 12.21 -35.49
CA SER A 549 -57.58 13.68 -35.24
C SER A 549 -56.19 14.15 -34.72
N THR A 550 -55.39 15.05 -35.32
CA THR A 550 -55.46 16.49 -35.76
C THR A 550 -54.90 17.51 -34.75
N SER A 551 -53.78 18.16 -35.15
CA SER A 551 -53.05 19.29 -34.52
C SER A 551 -53.79 20.66 -34.66
N PRO A 552 -53.29 21.86 -34.23
CA PRO A 552 -51.91 22.47 -34.32
C PRO A 552 -51.36 23.00 -32.95
N ALA A 553 -50.11 23.47 -32.72
CA ALA A 553 -49.20 24.47 -33.36
C ALA A 553 -49.78 25.92 -33.36
N THR A 554 -49.08 27.06 -33.18
CA THR A 554 -47.66 27.54 -33.26
C THR A 554 -47.44 28.72 -32.25
N SER A 555 -46.30 29.42 -32.01
CA SER A 555 -44.83 29.21 -32.11
C SER A 555 -44.04 30.40 -31.46
N SER A 556 -42.73 30.23 -31.18
CA SER A 556 -41.64 31.26 -31.11
C SER A 556 -41.69 32.48 -30.17
N GLY A 557 -40.62 32.71 -29.38
CA GLY A 557 -40.30 33.98 -28.69
C GLY A 557 -39.09 33.84 -27.74
N ALA A 558 -38.29 34.89 -27.51
CA ALA A 558 -37.04 34.80 -26.73
C ALA A 558 -36.64 36.09 -25.99
N VAL A 559 -36.26 35.96 -24.69
CA VAL A 559 -35.34 36.84 -23.90
C VAL A 559 -35.86 38.29 -23.62
N PRO A 560 -35.50 39.00 -22.51
CA PRO A 560 -34.55 38.73 -21.41
C PRO A 560 -35.08 38.81 -19.95
N VAL A 561 -34.21 38.34 -19.03
CA VAL A 561 -33.88 38.85 -17.66
C VAL A 561 -34.84 39.84 -16.96
N ALA A 562 -35.34 39.44 -15.79
CA ALA A 562 -35.53 40.33 -14.62
C ALA A 562 -35.55 39.53 -13.29
N ALA A 563 -34.92 40.10 -12.26
CA ALA A 563 -35.00 39.75 -10.83
C ALA A 563 -34.63 41.04 -10.04
N PRO A 564 -34.91 41.18 -8.72
CA PRO A 564 -35.43 40.19 -7.77
C PRO A 564 -36.66 40.66 -6.96
N THR A 565 -37.21 39.77 -6.13
CA THR A 565 -37.81 40.14 -4.83
C THR A 565 -37.65 38.99 -3.84
N GLN A 566 -37.32 39.31 -2.58
CA GLN A 566 -37.40 38.41 -1.43
C GLN A 566 -38.66 38.74 -0.65
N ASP A 567 -39.31 37.75 -0.05
CA ASP A 567 -40.28 37.96 1.04
C ASP A 567 -40.27 36.73 1.99
N PRO A 568 -39.75 36.85 3.22
CA PRO A 568 -39.72 35.77 4.20
C PRO A 568 -40.75 35.98 5.32
N SER A 569 -41.81 35.17 5.36
CA SER A 569 -42.85 35.29 6.41
C SER A 569 -43.39 33.94 6.92
N MET A 570 -42.68 33.36 7.89
CA MET A 570 -43.26 32.48 8.92
C MET A 570 -42.31 32.39 10.13
N TRP A 571 -42.84 32.01 11.30
CA TRP A 571 -42.18 31.97 12.62
C TRP A 571 -42.06 33.31 13.37
N ASP A 572 -43.21 33.82 13.83
CA ASP A 572 -43.31 34.74 14.96
C ASP A 572 -43.36 33.98 16.31
N GLY A 573 -42.80 34.58 17.35
CA GLY A 573 -43.02 34.22 18.76
C GLY A 573 -42.00 33.22 19.35
N TRP A 574 -41.45 33.43 20.55
CA TRP A 574 -41.88 34.29 21.68
C TRP A 574 -40.71 35.05 22.33
N GLU A 575 -41.06 35.99 23.22
CA GLU A 575 -40.17 37.01 23.79
C GLU A 575 -39.34 36.53 25.00
N ALA A 576 -38.38 37.36 25.42
CA ALA A 576 -37.53 37.15 26.59
C ALA A 576 -37.74 38.26 27.63
N GLU A 577 -37.47 37.98 28.91
CA GLU A 577 -37.02 38.98 29.90
C GLU A 577 -36.02 38.33 30.90
N PRO A 578 -35.18 39.12 31.60
CA PRO A 578 -33.96 38.62 32.26
C PRO A 578 -34.00 38.64 33.80
N THR A 579 -33.01 38.00 34.44
CA THR A 579 -32.59 38.31 35.83
C THR A 579 -31.08 38.22 36.00
N ASP A 580 -30.49 39.18 36.72
CA ASP A 580 -29.07 39.22 37.11
C ASP A 580 -28.71 38.17 38.18
N GLN A 581 -27.43 37.75 38.20
CA GLN A 581 -26.63 37.86 39.44
C GLN A 581 -25.10 37.77 39.24
N THR A 582 -24.47 38.94 39.40
CA THR A 582 -23.11 39.26 39.89
C THR A 582 -22.12 38.13 40.25
N TRP A 583 -20.89 38.28 39.73
CA TRP A 583 -19.65 37.69 40.29
C TRP A 583 -19.02 38.57 41.38
N VAL A 584 -18.37 37.94 42.37
CA VAL A 584 -17.39 38.52 43.30
C VAL A 584 -16.38 37.41 43.65
N GLY A 585 -15.06 37.62 43.66
CA GLY A 585 -14.29 38.82 43.30
C GLY A 585 -12.78 38.55 43.42
#